data_AF-A0A0K0E3V8-F1
#
_entry.id   AF-A0A0K0E3V8-F1
#
_cell.length_a   1.000
_cell.length_b   1.000
_cell.length_c   1.000
_cell.angle_alpha   90.00
_cell.angle_beta   90.00
_cell.angle_gamma   90.00
#
_symmetry.space_group_name_H-M   'P 1'
#
loop_
_entity.id
_entity.type
_entity.pdbx_description
1 polymer ?
#
loop_
_entity_poly.entity_id
_entity_poly.type
_entity_poly.pdbx_seq_one_letter_code
_entity_poly.pdbx_strand_id
1 'polypeptide(L)'
;MPCCLETIGKNSCEEMLRTKPYIFEEKCEKDPDFAIIQCCHTCQTNVKEYGLKIFKKGKKSKECFDRHEKKFCLQFLYRLGAWSGMKNNEMSCEGDSFPLAFRICRKTCGFCDRRLYLNNNISDYCKEREKLKHF
;
A
#
# COMPACT_ATOMS: atom_id res chain seq x y z
N MET A 1 -5.69 3.37 -5.97
CA MET A 1 -5.85 2.38 -4.90
C MET A 1 -4.83 1.27 -5.13
N PRO A 2 -4.14 0.80 -4.08
CA PRO A 2 -3.29 -0.40 -4.17
C PRO A 2 -4.08 -1.66 -4.52
N CYS A 3 -3.34 -2.68 -4.92
CA CYS A 3 -3.79 -4.05 -5.12
C CYS A 3 -3.09 -4.96 -4.12
N CYS A 4 -3.60 -6.17 -3.98
CA CYS A 4 -2.95 -7.21 -3.20
C CYS A 4 -1.69 -7.70 -3.92
N LEU A 5 -0.53 -7.53 -3.28
CA LEU A 5 0.78 -7.92 -3.82
C LEU A 5 1.44 -9.09 -3.08
N GLU A 6 1.07 -9.32 -1.82
CA GLU A 6 1.68 -10.29 -0.91
C GLU A 6 3.22 -10.26 -0.92
N THR A 7 3.81 -9.08 -0.71
CA THR A 7 5.23 -8.82 -0.98
C THR A 7 6.21 -9.60 -0.10
N ILE A 8 5.79 -10.15 1.04
CA ILE A 8 6.67 -10.98 1.87
C ILE A 8 6.60 -12.48 1.52
N GLY A 9 5.64 -12.87 0.68
CA GLY A 9 5.42 -14.24 0.24
C GLY A 9 4.50 -15.06 1.15
N LYS A 10 3.70 -15.91 0.52
CA LYS A 10 2.69 -16.78 1.14
C LYS A 10 3.23 -17.57 2.34
N ASN A 11 4.36 -18.26 2.17
CA ASN A 11 4.94 -19.11 3.22
C ASN A 11 5.28 -18.32 4.49
N SER A 12 5.77 -17.08 4.36
CA SER A 12 6.09 -16.24 5.52
C SER A 12 4.82 -15.76 6.24
N CYS A 13 3.77 -15.45 5.48
CA CYS A 13 2.47 -15.10 6.05
C CYS A 13 1.81 -16.29 6.76
N GLU A 14 1.83 -17.47 6.13
CA GLU A 14 1.30 -18.72 6.71
C GLU A 14 2.08 -19.15 7.96
N GLU A 15 3.41 -19.01 7.96
CA GLU A 15 4.23 -19.30 9.12
C GLU A 15 3.91 -18.35 10.29
N MET A 16 3.69 -17.07 10.02
CA MET A 16 3.30 -16.11 11.05
C MET A 16 1.89 -16.41 11.59
N LEU A 17 0.94 -16.75 10.72
CA LEU A 17 -0.39 -17.19 11.12
C LEU A 17 -0.33 -18.43 12.02
N ARG A 18 0.52 -19.41 11.68
CA ARG A 18 0.70 -20.66 12.45
C ARG A 18 1.36 -20.42 13.81
N THR A 19 2.39 -19.58 13.88
CA THR A 19 3.20 -19.39 15.08
C THR A 19 2.68 -18.30 16.02
N LYS A 20 1.99 -17.28 15.48
CA LYS A 20 1.51 -16.10 16.23
C LYS A 20 0.13 -15.65 15.72
N PRO A 21 -0.92 -16.51 15.78
CA PRO A 21 -2.22 -16.26 15.15
C PRO A 21 -2.86 -14.94 15.58
N TYR A 22 -2.88 -14.65 16.89
CA TYR A 22 -3.48 -13.41 17.41
C TYR A 22 -2.80 -12.14 16.86
N ILE A 23 -1.46 -12.13 16.79
CA ILE A 23 -0.71 -10.99 16.25
C ILE A 23 -0.92 -10.87 14.74
N PHE A 24 -1.01 -12.01 14.04
CA PHE A 24 -1.29 -12.04 12.61
C PHE A 24 -2.67 -11.43 12.31
N GLU A 25 -3.72 -11.90 13.00
CA GLU A 25 -5.09 -11.40 12.85
C GLU A 25 -5.19 -9.91 13.19
N GLU A 26 -4.58 -9.47 14.31
CA GLU A 26 -4.56 -8.06 14.68
C GLU A 26 -3.92 -7.19 13.58
N LYS A 27 -2.83 -7.65 12.96
CA LYS A 27 -2.21 -6.93 11.85
C LYS A 27 -3.09 -6.93 10.60
N CYS A 28 -3.72 -8.05 10.25
CA CYS A 28 -4.68 -8.09 9.15
C CYS A 28 -5.82 -7.08 9.36
N GLU A 29 -6.25 -6.84 10.60
CA GLU A 29 -7.32 -5.90 10.90
C GLU A 29 -6.89 -4.43 10.94
N LYS A 30 -5.69 -4.14 11.46
CA LYS A 30 -5.30 -2.78 11.87
C LYS A 30 -4.12 -2.19 11.12
N ASP A 31 -3.30 -3.00 10.45
CA ASP A 31 -2.10 -2.53 9.75
C ASP A 31 -2.30 -2.59 8.22
N PRO A 32 -2.55 -1.45 7.54
CA PRO A 32 -2.74 -1.44 6.09
C PRO A 32 -1.54 -1.92 5.31
N ASP A 33 -0.31 -1.76 5.81
CA ASP A 33 0.86 -2.28 5.10
C ASP A 33 0.85 -3.79 5.12
N PHE A 34 0.51 -4.36 6.27
CA PHE A 34 0.40 -5.80 6.41
C PHE A 34 -0.76 -6.37 5.57
N ALA A 35 -1.97 -5.82 5.77
CA ALA A 35 -3.21 -6.32 5.19
C ALA A 35 -3.33 -6.08 3.67
N ILE A 36 -2.75 -5.01 3.13
CA ILE A 36 -2.86 -4.70 1.68
C ILE A 36 -1.59 -5.10 0.91
N ILE A 37 -0.41 -4.84 1.47
CA ILE A 37 0.85 -4.99 0.73
C ILE A 37 1.55 -6.31 1.06
N GLN A 38 1.69 -6.67 2.33
CA GLN A 38 2.59 -7.75 2.74
C GLN A 38 1.96 -9.15 2.71
N CYS A 39 0.77 -9.32 3.29
CA CYS A 39 0.11 -10.62 3.51
C CYS A 39 -1.35 -10.66 3.07
N CYS A 40 -1.71 -9.85 2.08
CA CYS A 40 -3.11 -9.64 1.69
C CYS A 40 -3.86 -10.89 1.23
N HIS A 41 -3.20 -11.90 0.62
CA HIS A 41 -3.90 -13.15 0.27
C HIS A 41 -4.16 -13.99 1.52
N THR A 42 -3.17 -14.11 2.40
CA THR A 42 -3.30 -14.86 3.66
C THR A 42 -4.30 -14.18 4.62
N CYS A 43 -4.32 -12.84 4.68
CA CYS A 43 -5.33 -12.06 5.39
C CYS A 43 -6.71 -12.06 4.69
N GLN A 44 -6.83 -12.63 3.48
CA GLN A 44 -8.05 -12.59 2.65
C GLN A 44 -8.62 -11.17 2.48
N THR A 45 -7.74 -10.19 2.31
CA THR A 45 -8.13 -8.77 2.35
C THR A 45 -8.80 -8.33 1.05
N ASN A 46 -10.08 -7.97 1.14
CA ASN A 46 -10.73 -7.16 0.13
C ASN A 46 -10.23 -5.71 0.24
N VAL A 47 -9.27 -5.33 -0.61
CA VAL A 47 -8.57 -4.04 -0.51
C VAL A 47 -9.52 -2.85 -0.59
N LYS A 48 -10.59 -2.94 -1.38
CA LYS A 48 -11.61 -1.88 -1.48
C LYS A 48 -12.32 -1.67 -0.15
N GLU A 49 -12.90 -2.74 0.41
CA GLU A 49 -13.65 -2.69 1.66
C GLU A 49 -12.75 -2.32 2.83
N TYR A 50 -11.56 -2.94 2.90
CA TYR A 50 -10.57 -2.66 3.92
C TYR A 50 -10.14 -1.19 3.91
N GLY A 51 -9.84 -0.64 2.73
CA GLY A 51 -9.48 0.77 2.58
C GLY A 51 -10.61 1.72 2.99
N LEU A 52 -11.86 1.41 2.65
CA LEU A 52 -13.03 2.19 3.09
C LEU A 52 -13.21 2.15 4.61
N LYS A 53 -12.93 1.00 5.24
CA LYS A 53 -12.98 0.82 6.71
C LYS A 53 -11.86 1.59 7.39
N ILE A 54 -10.61 1.37 7.00
CA ILE A 54 -9.44 1.89 7.71
C ILE A 54 -9.23 3.39 7.46
N PHE A 55 -9.58 3.88 6.27
CA PHE A 55 -9.53 5.30 5.90
C PHE A 55 -10.89 5.99 6.03
N LYS A 56 -11.78 5.54 6.93
CA LYS A 56 -13.13 6.10 7.14
C LYS A 56 -13.13 7.63 7.32
N LYS A 57 -12.11 8.19 7.99
CA LYS A 57 -11.92 9.63 8.22
C LYS A 57 -10.99 10.31 7.18
N GLY A 58 -10.70 9.64 6.06
CA GLY A 58 -9.79 10.11 5.02
C GLY A 58 -8.40 10.45 5.58
N LYS A 59 -7.88 11.66 5.27
CA LYS A 59 -6.59 12.17 5.76
C LYS A 59 -6.49 12.34 7.29
N LYS A 60 -7.62 12.26 8.01
CA LYS A 60 -7.67 12.32 9.49
C LYS A 60 -7.74 10.93 10.14
N SER A 61 -7.71 9.85 9.35
CA SER A 61 -7.69 8.49 9.90
C SER A 61 -6.36 8.22 10.58
N LYS A 62 -6.36 7.45 11.68
CA LYS A 62 -5.15 7.11 12.43
C LYS A 62 -4.09 6.47 11.52
N GLU A 63 -4.52 5.57 10.65
CA GLU A 63 -3.65 4.88 9.71
C GLU A 63 -3.32 5.72 8.46
N CYS A 64 -3.71 6.99 8.41
CA CYS A 64 -3.29 7.88 7.33
C CYS A 64 -2.13 8.79 7.75
N PHE A 65 -0.92 8.26 7.67
CA PHE A 65 0.30 8.98 8.02
C PHE A 65 1.44 8.64 7.07
N ASP A 66 2.42 9.53 7.00
CA ASP A 66 3.70 9.24 6.36
C ASP A 66 4.65 8.68 7.42
N ARG A 67 5.35 7.58 7.11
CA ARG A 67 6.38 7.02 8.00
C ARG A 67 7.65 7.89 8.01
N HIS A 68 7.88 8.63 6.93
CA HIS A 68 8.98 9.57 6.81
C HIS A 68 8.55 11.03 7.06
N GLU A 69 9.54 11.89 7.28
CA GLU A 69 9.32 13.32 7.44
C GLU A 69 8.66 13.95 6.20
N LYS A 70 7.91 15.04 6.44
CA LYS A 70 7.22 15.79 5.38
C LYS A 70 8.16 16.17 4.24
N LYS A 71 9.39 16.60 4.54
CA LYS A 71 10.38 16.99 3.51
C LYS A 71 10.70 15.82 2.58
N PHE A 72 10.96 14.64 3.15
CA PHE A 72 11.23 13.43 2.38
C PHE A 72 10.05 13.07 1.48
N CYS A 73 8.83 13.03 2.03
CA CYS A 73 7.66 12.63 1.24
C CYS A 73 7.27 13.65 0.17
N LEU A 74 7.50 14.95 0.39
CA LEU A 74 7.34 15.96 -0.65
C LEU A 74 8.39 15.83 -1.74
N GLN A 75 9.65 15.55 -1.39
CA GLN A 75 10.68 15.24 -2.38
C GLN A 75 10.32 13.99 -3.19
N PHE A 76 9.70 12.99 -2.56
CA PHE A 76 9.32 11.73 -3.20
C PHE A 76 8.15 11.94 -4.16
N LEU A 77 7.15 12.74 -3.74
CA LEU A 77 6.02 13.13 -4.57
C LEU A 77 6.45 13.97 -5.78
N TYR A 78 7.28 14.99 -5.56
CA TYR A 78 7.70 15.93 -6.61
C TYR A 78 8.98 15.52 -7.34
N ARG A 79 9.56 14.35 -7.02
CA ARG A 79 10.82 13.83 -7.59
C ARG A 79 11.96 14.84 -7.51
N LEU A 80 12.16 15.41 -6.32
CA LEU A 80 13.18 16.43 -6.08
C LEU A 80 14.45 15.84 -5.46
N GLY A 81 15.56 16.57 -5.58
CA GLY A 81 16.84 16.18 -4.98
C GLY A 81 17.46 14.98 -5.69
N ALA A 82 17.87 13.97 -4.93
CA ALA A 82 18.54 12.77 -5.48
C ALA A 82 17.68 11.98 -6.48
N TRP A 83 16.36 12.21 -6.52
CA TRP A 83 15.44 11.48 -7.37
C TRP A 83 15.07 12.20 -8.68
N SER A 84 15.53 13.44 -8.89
CA SER A 84 15.17 14.24 -10.07
C SER A 84 15.65 13.63 -11.39
N GLY A 85 16.73 12.84 -11.35
CA GLY A 85 17.28 12.14 -12.50
C GLY A 85 16.80 10.70 -12.67
N MET A 86 15.99 10.17 -11.75
CA MET A 86 15.56 8.77 -11.82
C MET A 86 14.53 8.59 -12.93
N LYS A 87 14.80 7.63 -13.82
CA LYS A 87 13.91 7.26 -14.91
C LYS A 87 12.85 6.27 -14.40
N ASN A 88 11.83 6.01 -15.21
CA ASN A 88 10.87 4.92 -15.02
C ASN A 88 10.08 4.90 -13.69
N ASN A 89 9.83 6.06 -13.06
CA ASN A 89 9.05 6.14 -11.82
C ASN A 89 9.65 5.33 -10.64
N GLU A 90 10.98 5.14 -10.65
CA GLU A 90 11.69 4.34 -9.65
C GLU A 90 11.44 4.83 -8.21
N MET A 91 11.29 6.14 -8.00
CA MET A 91 10.88 6.72 -6.70
C MET A 91 9.79 7.77 -6.92
N SER A 92 8.53 7.36 -6.90
CA SER A 92 7.38 8.25 -6.95
C SER A 92 6.14 7.63 -6.33
N CYS A 93 5.08 8.42 -6.16
CA CYS A 93 3.79 7.91 -5.70
C CYS A 93 3.08 6.99 -6.71
N GLU A 94 3.68 6.79 -7.89
CA GLU A 94 3.20 6.02 -9.03
C GLU A 94 4.31 5.08 -9.56
N GLY A 95 3.95 4.15 -10.46
CA GLY A 95 4.89 3.21 -11.08
C GLY A 95 5.43 2.13 -10.14
N ASP A 96 6.66 1.68 -10.37
CA ASP A 96 7.19 0.48 -9.69
C ASP A 96 7.40 0.64 -8.18
N SER A 97 7.63 1.88 -7.72
CA SER A 97 7.73 2.18 -6.29
C SER A 97 6.40 2.33 -5.58
N PHE A 98 5.28 2.11 -6.26
CA PHE A 98 3.94 2.28 -5.69
C PHE A 98 3.70 1.55 -4.35
N PRO A 99 4.14 0.28 -4.14
CA PRO A 99 3.99 -0.38 -2.83
C PRO A 99 4.85 0.27 -1.76
N LEU A 100 6.05 0.70 -2.14
CA LEU A 100 6.95 1.42 -1.24
C LEU A 100 6.32 2.75 -0.84
N ALA A 101 5.82 3.52 -1.82
CA ALA A 101 5.11 4.77 -1.63
C ALA A 101 3.93 4.64 -0.66
N PHE A 102 3.13 3.58 -0.80
CA PHE A 102 2.03 3.28 0.12
C PHE A 102 2.51 3.09 1.57
N ARG A 103 3.65 2.41 1.75
CA ARG A 103 4.24 2.16 3.06
C ARG A 103 4.86 3.42 3.67
N ILE A 104 5.59 4.21 2.88
CA ILE A 104 6.44 5.29 3.41
C ILE A 104 5.78 6.67 3.41
N CYS A 105 4.98 6.98 2.41
CA CYS A 105 4.41 8.30 2.17
C CYS A 105 2.89 8.22 1.93
N ARG A 106 2.21 7.37 2.71
CA ARG A 106 0.79 7.02 2.51
C ARG A 106 -0.11 8.25 2.38
N LYS A 107 0.10 9.24 3.25
CA LYS A 107 -0.72 10.44 3.35
C LYS A 107 -0.36 11.43 2.25
N THR A 108 0.93 11.66 2.02
CA THR A 108 1.43 12.61 1.01
C THR A 108 1.08 12.14 -0.40
N CYS A 109 1.22 10.84 -0.70
CA CYS A 109 0.81 10.24 -1.97
C CYS A 109 -0.71 10.07 -2.13
N GLY A 110 -1.52 10.46 -1.14
CA GLY A 110 -2.98 10.47 -1.27
C GLY A 110 -3.66 9.10 -1.15
N PHE A 111 -2.97 8.05 -0.70
CA PHE A 111 -3.53 6.70 -0.61
C PHE A 111 -4.69 6.55 0.38
N CYS A 112 -4.88 7.54 1.26
CA CYS A 112 -6.01 7.58 2.19
C CYS A 112 -7.26 8.25 1.61
N ASP A 113 -7.24 8.70 0.36
CA ASP A 113 -8.40 9.30 -0.28
C ASP A 113 -9.45 8.23 -0.55
N ARG A 114 -10.58 8.33 0.14
CA ARG A 114 -11.69 7.38 0.03
C ARG A 114 -12.25 7.27 -1.39
N ARG A 115 -12.13 8.33 -2.21
CA ARG A 115 -12.57 8.32 -3.61
C ARG A 115 -11.83 7.26 -4.42
N LEU A 116 -10.57 6.95 -4.08
CA LEU A 116 -9.80 5.88 -4.72
C LEU A 116 -10.47 4.51 -4.56
N TYR A 117 -11.04 4.26 -3.38
CA TYR A 117 -11.67 2.99 -3.03
C TYR A 117 -13.14 2.94 -3.47
N LEU A 118 -13.89 4.03 -3.30
CA LEU A 118 -15.28 4.13 -3.74
C LEU A 118 -15.41 3.88 -5.25
N ASN A 119 -14.54 4.52 -6.03
CA ASN A 119 -14.59 4.46 -7.50
C ASN A 119 -13.81 3.26 -8.08
N ASN A 120 -13.25 2.40 -7.23
CA ASN A 120 -12.38 1.30 -7.66
C ASN A 120 -11.22 1.76 -8.56
N ASN A 121 -10.63 2.92 -8.26
CA ASN A 121 -9.53 3.50 -9.03
C ASN A 121 -8.22 2.77 -8.72
N ILE A 122 -8.08 1.55 -9.22
CA ILE A 122 -6.86 0.74 -9.11
C ILE A 122 -5.72 1.45 -9.86
N SER A 123 -4.51 1.46 -9.29
CA SER A 123 -3.36 2.11 -9.93
C SER A 123 -2.91 1.37 -11.19
N ASP A 124 -2.26 2.08 -12.12
CA ASP A 124 -1.79 1.46 -13.36
C ASP A 124 -0.74 0.37 -13.11
N TYR A 125 0.14 0.58 -12.13
CA TYR A 125 1.04 -0.44 -11.61
C TYR A 125 0.33 -1.77 -11.27
N CYS A 126 -0.85 -1.68 -10.64
CA CYS A 126 -1.63 -2.85 -10.29
C CYS A 126 -2.28 -3.49 -11.52
N LYS A 127 -2.81 -2.68 -12.44
CA LYS A 127 -3.39 -3.16 -13.70
C LYS A 127 -2.36 -3.90 -14.56
N GLU A 128 -1.12 -3.42 -14.60
CA GLU A 128 -0.03 -4.07 -15.33
C GLU A 128 0.30 -5.45 -14.76
N ARG A 129 0.33 -5.59 -13.43
CA ARG A 129 0.62 -6.87 -12.78
C ARG A 129 -0.51 -7.88 -12.84
N GLU A 130 -1.76 -7.43 -12.92
CA GLU A 130 -2.88 -8.33 -13.21
C GLU A 130 -2.73 -8.95 -14.59
N LYS A 131 -2.29 -8.18 -15.60
CA LYS A 131 -2.05 -8.71 -16.95
C LYS A 131 -0.94 -9.76 -16.98
N LEU A 132 0.11 -9.59 -16.19
CA LEU A 132 1.22 -10.56 -16.09
C LEU A 132 0.83 -11.89 -15.45
N LYS A 133 -0.30 -11.96 -14.71
CA LYS A 133 -0.82 -13.24 -14.17
C LYS A 133 -1.50 -14.12 -15.23
N HIS A 134 -1.70 -13.60 -16.44
CA HIS A 134 -2.37 -14.29 -17.54
C HIS A 134 -1.42 -14.69 -18.70
N PHE A 135 -0.11 -14.63 -18.47
CA PHE A 135 0.94 -15.18 -19.35
C PHE A 135 1.71 -16.28 -18.61
#